data_AF-A0A7V4PM54-F1
#
_entry.id   AF-A0A7V4PM54-F1
#
_cell.length_a   1.000
_cell.length_b   1.000
_cell.length_c   1.000
_cell.angle_alpha   90.00
_cell.angle_beta   90.00
_cell.angle_gamma   90.00
#
_symmetry.space_group_name_H-M   'P 1'
#
loop_
_entity.id
_entity.type
_entity.pdbx_description
1 polymer ?
#
loop_
_entity_poly.entity_id
_entity_poly.type
_entity_poly.pdbx_seq_one_letter_code
_entity_poly.pdbx_strand_id
1 'polypeptide(L)'
;MDLEIQKPLTWMDSKTGLEWQFKSPGKMTWYQAQQYAASLSLEGKKGWRLPTLAELESLLDRTKARSDGRPIMREDVPFRDERPYWSSTTYGAHSGSAWIVLFDGGYILSYYKWNTYYVRCVRG
;
A
#
# COMPACT_ATOMS: atom_id res chain seq x y z
N MET A 1 -14.87 -4.68 -29.87
CA MET A 1 -14.57 -5.65 -28.81
C MET A 1 -13.27 -5.17 -28.18
N ASP A 2 -13.40 -4.30 -27.18
CA ASP A 2 -12.25 -3.73 -26.50
C ASP A 2 -11.51 -4.86 -25.79
N LEU A 3 -10.26 -5.08 -26.16
CA LEU A 3 -9.37 -5.94 -25.41
C LEU A 3 -9.15 -5.26 -24.06
N GLU A 4 -9.93 -5.63 -23.05
CA GLU A 4 -9.54 -5.41 -21.66
C GLU A 4 -8.21 -6.15 -21.47
N ILE A 5 -7.10 -5.40 -21.58
CA ILE A 5 -5.79 -5.89 -21.18
C ILE A 5 -5.95 -6.34 -19.73
N GLN A 6 -5.85 -7.66 -19.52
CA GLN A 6 -5.93 -8.25 -18.20
C GLN A 6 -4.87 -7.59 -17.31
N LYS A 7 -5.33 -6.82 -16.32
CA LYS A 7 -4.42 -6.15 -15.38
C LYS A 7 -3.58 -7.23 -14.68
N PRO A 8 -2.26 -7.03 -14.54
CA PRO A 8 -1.40 -8.03 -13.92
C PRO A 8 -1.80 -8.22 -12.45
N LEU A 9 -1.45 -9.37 -11.86
CA LEU A 9 -1.73 -9.64 -10.45
C LEU A 9 -0.75 -8.89 -9.53
N THR A 10 0.47 -8.66 -10.01
CA THR A 10 1.55 -7.99 -9.28
C THR A 10 2.26 -6.97 -10.15
N TRP A 11 3.10 -6.14 -9.54
CA TRP A 11 4.02 -5.24 -10.22
C TRP A 11 5.34 -5.17 -9.47
N MET A 12 6.46 -5.21 -10.20
CA MET A 12 7.80 -5.11 -9.64
C MET A 12 8.24 -3.64 -9.61
N ASP A 13 8.51 -3.11 -8.43
CA ASP A 13 9.09 -1.78 -8.26
C ASP A 13 10.59 -1.81 -8.57
N SER A 14 10.96 -1.34 -9.76
CA SER A 14 12.37 -1.27 -10.18
C SER A 14 13.26 -0.41 -9.27
N LYS A 15 12.70 0.51 -8.48
CA LYS A 15 13.48 1.38 -7.58
C LYS A 15 13.82 0.73 -6.25
N THR A 16 12.96 -0.17 -5.76
CA THR A 16 13.10 -0.79 -4.44
C THR A 16 13.35 -2.29 -4.49
N GLY A 17 13.13 -2.92 -5.65
CA GLY A 17 13.16 -4.38 -5.81
C GLY A 17 11.96 -5.10 -5.18
N LEU A 18 10.98 -4.34 -4.68
CA LEU A 18 9.78 -4.88 -4.03
C LEU A 18 8.71 -5.23 -5.06
N GLU A 19 8.05 -6.36 -4.86
CA GLU A 19 6.89 -6.76 -5.63
C GLU A 19 5.60 -6.39 -4.90
N TRP A 20 4.71 -5.68 -5.58
CA TRP A 20 3.48 -5.16 -5.02
C TRP A 20 2.27 -5.87 -5.61
N GLN A 21 1.28 -6.14 -4.77
CA GLN A 21 -0.04 -6.55 -5.22
C GLN A 21 -0.67 -5.44 -6.08
N PHE A 22 -1.20 -5.79 -7.25
CA PHE A 22 -1.76 -4.80 -8.16
C PHE A 22 -3.17 -4.35 -7.76
N LYS A 23 -4.08 -5.31 -7.51
CA LYS A 23 -5.46 -5.03 -7.11
C LYS A 23 -5.61 -5.19 -5.60
N SER A 24 -6.01 -4.12 -4.93
CA SER A 24 -6.37 -4.18 -3.50
C SER A 24 -7.56 -5.13 -3.29
N PRO A 25 -7.55 -5.96 -2.23
CA PRO A 25 -8.71 -6.78 -1.84
C PRO A 25 -9.83 -5.96 -1.18
N GLY A 26 -9.64 -4.65 -0.99
CA GLY A 26 -10.58 -3.79 -0.28
C GLY A 26 -10.13 -3.43 1.13
N LYS A 27 -11.08 -2.98 1.95
CA LYS A 27 -10.82 -2.48 3.30
C LYS A 27 -10.87 -3.62 4.33
N MET A 28 -9.93 -3.61 5.26
CA MET A 28 -9.83 -4.58 6.34
C MET A 28 -9.37 -3.89 7.63
N THR A 29 -9.66 -4.50 8.79
CA THR A 29 -8.95 -4.10 10.01
C THR A 29 -7.47 -4.40 9.87
N TRP A 30 -6.62 -3.75 10.67
CA TRP A 30 -5.18 -3.95 10.58
C TRP A 30 -4.79 -5.42 10.82
N TYR A 31 -5.44 -6.08 11.79
CA TYR A 31 -5.20 -7.49 12.08
C TYR A 31 -5.66 -8.42 10.95
N GLN A 32 -6.82 -8.15 10.36
CA GLN A 32 -7.29 -8.90 9.18
C GLN A 32 -6.38 -8.68 7.97
N ALA A 33 -5.86 -7.47 7.77
CA ALA A 33 -4.93 -7.17 6.70
C ALA A 33 -3.62 -7.97 6.83
N GLN A 34 -3.09 -8.11 8.05
CA GLN A 34 -1.93 -8.96 8.34
C GLN A 34 -2.20 -10.44 8.01
N GLN A 35 -3.35 -10.96 8.45
CA GLN A 35 -3.77 -12.34 8.19
C GLN A 35 -3.98 -12.59 6.69
N TYR A 36 -4.66 -11.67 6.02
CA TYR A 36 -4.85 -11.70 4.57
C TYR A 36 -3.51 -11.79 3.86
N ALA A 37 -2.58 -10.87 4.17
CA ALA A 37 -1.27 -10.85 3.54
C ALA A 37 -0.51 -12.17 3.76
N ALA A 38 -0.50 -12.70 4.99
CA ALA A 38 0.17 -13.96 5.31
C ALA A 38 -0.42 -15.17 4.55
N SER A 39 -1.72 -15.13 4.24
CA SER A 39 -2.41 -16.18 3.47
C SER A 39 -2.31 -16.00 1.95
N LEU A 40 -1.91 -14.82 1.48
CA LEU A 40 -1.97 -14.46 0.08
C LEU A 40 -0.96 -15.29 -0.75
N SER A 41 -1.45 -15.80 -1.88
CA SER A 41 -0.65 -16.41 -2.93
C SER A 41 -1.09 -15.84 -4.26
N LEU A 42 -0.17 -15.18 -4.96
CA LEU A 42 -0.39 -14.61 -6.29
C LEU A 42 0.57 -15.29 -7.27
N GLU A 43 0.06 -15.92 -8.32
CA GLU A 43 0.88 -16.67 -9.29
C GLU A 43 1.78 -17.74 -8.63
N GLY A 44 1.28 -18.40 -7.58
CA GLY A 44 2.05 -19.39 -6.80
C GLY A 44 3.10 -18.77 -5.87
N LYS A 45 3.28 -17.45 -5.87
CA LYS A 45 4.20 -16.72 -4.99
C LYS A 45 3.56 -16.48 -3.63
N LYS A 46 4.18 -17.01 -2.58
CA LYS A 46 3.87 -16.73 -1.16
C LYS A 46 4.84 -15.69 -0.57
N GLY A 47 4.69 -15.39 0.72
CA GLY A 47 5.57 -14.46 1.45
C GLY A 47 5.12 -13.00 1.38
N TRP A 48 3.86 -12.77 1.03
CA TRP A 48 3.26 -11.45 1.05
C TRP A 48 3.06 -10.97 2.48
N ARG A 49 3.28 -9.67 2.68
CA ARG A 49 3.07 -8.99 3.96
C ARG A 49 2.43 -7.63 3.72
N LEU A 50 1.91 -7.05 4.80
CA LEU A 50 1.54 -5.64 4.79
C LEU A 50 2.82 -4.79 4.74
N PRO A 51 2.89 -3.76 3.88
CA PRO A 51 4.08 -2.92 3.72
C PRO A 51 4.36 -2.12 4.97
N THR A 52 5.62 -1.89 5.27
CA THR A 52 6.05 -0.92 6.29
C THR A 52 5.71 0.50 5.84
N LEU A 53 5.76 1.46 6.76
CA LEU A 53 5.47 2.86 6.45
C LEU A 53 6.46 3.39 5.42
N ALA A 54 7.75 3.10 5.60
CA ALA A 54 8.80 3.50 4.67
C ALA A 54 8.60 2.96 3.25
N GLU A 55 8.11 1.71 3.12
CA GLU A 55 7.83 1.13 1.81
C GLU A 55 6.64 1.78 1.13
N LEU A 56 5.55 2.10 1.85
CA LEU A 56 4.45 2.87 1.28
C LEU A 56 4.88 4.28 0.89
N GLU A 57 5.69 4.95 1.71
CA GLU A 57 6.25 6.26 1.39
C GLU A 57 7.16 6.22 0.17
N SER A 58 7.83 5.10 -0.10
CA SER A 58 8.66 4.95 -1.30
C SER A 58 7.86 5.07 -2.60
N LEU A 59 6.54 4.85 -2.56
CA LEU A 59 5.63 5.02 -3.69
C LEU A 59 5.25 6.49 -3.96
N LEU A 60 5.71 7.42 -3.11
CA LEU A 60 5.57 8.87 -3.32
C LEU A 60 6.80 9.43 -4.06
N ASP A 61 6.57 10.36 -4.97
CA ASP A 61 7.61 11.21 -5.55
C ASP A 61 7.76 12.47 -4.68
N ARG A 62 8.83 12.51 -3.90
CA ARG A 62 9.16 13.66 -3.03
C ARG A 62 9.85 14.81 -3.76
N THR A 63 10.18 14.63 -5.04
CA THR A 63 10.76 15.70 -5.87
C THR A 63 9.69 16.54 -6.56
N LYS A 64 8.45 16.04 -6.59
CA LYS A 64 7.27 16.72 -7.13
C LYS A 64 6.28 17.00 -6.00
N ALA A 65 5.62 18.15 -6.05
CA ALA A 65 4.60 18.52 -5.10
C ALA A 65 3.37 19.10 -5.79
N ARG A 66 2.20 18.88 -5.18
CA ARG A 66 0.94 19.57 -5.51
C ARG A 66 1.01 21.04 -5.08
N SER A 67 -0.03 21.81 -5.42
CA SER A 67 -0.18 23.21 -5.00
C SER A 67 -0.22 23.40 -3.48
N ASP A 68 -0.62 22.38 -2.72
CA ASP A 68 -0.62 22.35 -1.25
C ASP A 68 0.74 21.93 -0.65
N GLY A 69 1.78 21.76 -1.47
CA GLY A 69 3.13 21.42 -1.05
C GLY A 69 3.37 19.93 -0.78
N ARG A 70 2.39 19.07 -1.07
CA ARG A 70 2.45 17.65 -0.71
C ARG A 70 2.91 16.76 -1.86
N PRO A 71 3.61 15.64 -1.57
CA PRO A 71 4.12 14.77 -2.62
C PRO A 71 2.98 14.05 -3.34
N ILE A 72 3.23 13.71 -4.60
CA ILE A 72 2.31 12.90 -5.42
C ILE A 72 2.79 11.45 -5.47
N MET A 73 1.91 10.52 -5.83
CA MET A 73 2.34 9.15 -6.11
C MET A 73 3.22 9.11 -7.37
N ARG A 74 4.30 8.33 -7.37
CA ARG A 74 5.24 8.29 -8.51
C ARG A 74 4.53 7.84 -9.79
N GLU A 75 4.89 8.44 -10.92
CA GLU A 75 4.24 8.21 -12.21
C GLU A 75 4.39 6.77 -12.73
N ASP A 76 5.47 6.08 -12.34
CA ASP A 76 5.77 4.70 -12.71
C ASP A 76 4.90 3.66 -11.99
N VAL A 77 4.17 4.06 -10.93
CA VAL A 77 3.28 3.16 -10.21
C VAL A 77 2.00 2.92 -11.03
N PRO A 78 1.69 1.67 -11.44
CA PRO A 78 0.59 1.40 -12.38
C PRO A 78 -0.78 1.24 -11.69
N PHE A 79 -0.79 1.14 -10.36
CA PHE A 79 -1.99 0.99 -9.53
C PHE A 79 -2.30 2.26 -8.72
N ARG A 80 -1.87 3.42 -9.23
CA ARG A 80 -2.15 4.73 -8.63
C ARG A 80 -3.63 4.91 -8.32
N ASP A 81 -3.91 5.29 -7.09
CA ASP A 81 -5.22 5.78 -6.66
C ASP A 81 -5.08 6.71 -5.46
N GLU A 82 -6.20 7.24 -5.00
CA GLU A 82 -6.32 8.24 -3.95
C GLU A 82 -6.61 7.61 -2.57
N ARG A 83 -6.46 6.29 -2.43
CA ARG A 83 -6.98 5.59 -1.25
C ARG A 83 -5.98 5.58 -0.08
N PRO A 84 -6.47 5.47 1.17
CA PRO A 84 -5.64 5.22 2.34
C PRO A 84 -5.28 3.74 2.47
N TYR A 85 -3.98 3.44 2.61
CA TYR A 85 -3.47 2.09 2.79
C TYR A 85 -2.83 1.89 4.14
N TRP A 86 -3.15 0.76 4.76
CA TRP A 86 -2.51 0.33 6.00
C TRP A 86 -1.02 0.03 5.82
N SER A 87 -0.23 0.49 6.79
CA SER A 87 1.13 0.05 7.03
C SER A 87 1.19 -1.04 8.13
N SER A 88 2.17 -1.93 8.09
CA SER A 88 2.55 -2.81 9.19
C SER A 88 3.23 -2.08 10.37
N THR A 89 3.62 -0.83 10.20
CA THR A 89 4.28 -0.03 11.25
C THR A 89 3.25 0.45 12.29
N THR A 90 3.43 0.03 13.55
CA THR A 90 2.61 0.46 14.70
C THR A 90 2.98 1.90 15.12
N TYR A 91 1.99 2.66 15.59
CA TYR A 91 2.20 4.04 16.06
C TYR A 91 2.72 4.08 17.50
N GLY A 92 3.99 4.43 17.68
CA GLY A 92 4.62 4.65 18.99
C GLY A 92 4.64 3.40 19.89
N ALA A 93 4.89 3.61 21.19
CA ALA A 93 4.94 2.55 22.20
C ALA A 93 3.55 1.99 22.60
N HIS A 94 2.45 2.64 22.17
CA HIS A 94 1.07 2.27 22.50
C HIS A 94 0.43 1.49 21.35
N SER A 95 0.29 0.18 21.56
CA SER A 95 0.06 -0.87 20.56
C SER A 95 -1.27 -0.86 19.79
N GLY A 96 -2.18 0.08 20.08
CA GLY A 96 -3.55 0.10 19.56
C GLY A 96 -3.72 0.71 18.16
N SER A 97 -2.74 1.47 17.67
CA SER A 97 -2.81 2.19 16.40
C SER A 97 -1.69 1.79 15.43
N ALA A 98 -1.92 1.97 14.14
CA ALA A 98 -0.92 1.79 13.10
C ALA A 98 -0.95 2.97 12.12
N TRP A 99 0.11 3.11 11.34
CA TRP A 99 0.19 4.15 10.31
C TRP A 99 -0.60 3.76 9.06
N ILE A 100 -1.12 4.77 8.37
CA ILE A 100 -1.62 4.69 7.01
C ILE A 100 -0.89 5.72 6.15
N VAL A 101 -0.83 5.46 4.84
CA VAL A 101 -0.50 6.47 3.83
C VAL A 101 -1.75 6.71 2.98
N LEU A 102 -2.25 7.94 2.98
CA LEU A 102 -3.32 8.40 2.12
C LEU A 102 -2.70 9.07 0.89
N PHE A 103 -2.82 8.41 -0.26
CA PHE A 103 -2.26 8.92 -1.51
C PHE A 103 -3.03 10.13 -2.05
N ASP A 104 -4.30 10.30 -1.65
CA ASP A 104 -5.00 11.59 -1.81
C ASP A 104 -4.35 12.66 -0.93
N GLY A 105 -3.60 13.56 -1.57
CA GLY A 105 -2.87 14.61 -0.87
C GLY A 105 -1.73 14.11 0.02
N GLY A 106 -1.19 12.89 -0.17
CA GLY A 106 0.06 12.44 0.44
C GLY A 106 0.13 12.55 1.97
N TYR A 107 -0.96 12.27 2.69
CA TYR A 107 -0.99 12.32 4.17
C TYR A 107 -0.42 11.04 4.78
N ILE A 108 0.34 11.20 5.86
CA ILE A 108 0.75 10.10 6.75
C ILE A 108 0.03 10.30 8.09
N LEU A 109 -0.83 9.35 8.45
CA LEU A 109 -1.74 9.47 9.59
C LEU A 109 -1.73 8.16 10.39
N SER A 110 -2.04 8.24 11.69
CA SER A 110 -2.17 7.06 12.54
C SER A 110 -3.61 6.84 12.96
N TYR A 111 -4.09 5.59 12.87
CA TYR A 111 -5.46 5.22 13.27
C TYR A 111 -5.48 3.91 14.06
N TYR A 112 -6.55 3.71 14.82
CA TYR A 112 -6.75 2.50 15.59
C TYR A 112 -6.84 1.26 14.70
N LYS A 113 -6.22 0.16 15.15
CA LYS A 113 -6.10 -1.11 14.39
C LYS A 113 -7.43 -1.80 14.12
N TRP A 114 -8.50 -1.44 14.84
CA TRP A 114 -9.86 -1.92 14.60
C TRP A 114 -10.62 -1.13 13.52
N ASN A 115 -10.10 0.02 13.06
CA ASN A 115 -10.66 0.72 11.91
C ASN A 115 -10.36 -0.05 10.61
N THR A 116 -11.16 0.19 9.56
CA THR A 116 -10.95 -0.47 8.26
C THR A 116 -10.38 0.50 7.22
N TYR A 117 -9.26 0.13 6.61
CA TYR A 117 -8.60 0.86 5.51
C TYR A 117 -8.14 -0.11 4.43
N TYR A 118 -7.81 0.41 3.25
CA TYR A 118 -7.42 -0.44 2.11
C TYR A 118 -6.12 -1.18 2.39
N VAL A 119 -6.01 -2.35 1.78
CA VAL A 119 -4.84 -3.21 1.88
C VAL A 119 -4.13 -3.25 0.53
N ARG A 120 -2.81 -3.23 0.56
CA ARG A 120 -1.97 -3.55 -0.60
C ARG A 120 -0.76 -4.29 -0.08
N CYS A 121 -0.62 -5.55 -0.45
CA CYS A 121 0.48 -6.36 0.03
C CYS A 121 1.77 -6.09 -0.77
N VAL A 122 2.89 -6.32 -0.12
CA VAL A 122 4.23 -6.26 -0.69
C VAL A 122 5.00 -7.55 -0.37
N ARG A 123 5.97 -7.87 -1.21
CA ARG A 123 6.91 -8.99 -1.05
C ARG A 123 8.30 -8.56 -1.51
N GLY A 124 9.34 -9.07 -0.86
CA GLY A 124 10.74 -8.73 -1.12
C GLY A 124 11.53 -8.62 0.17
#